data_AF-A0A248TGW4-F1
#
_entry.id   AF-A0A248TGW4-F1
#
_cell.length_a   1.000
_cell.length_b   1.000
_cell.length_c   1.000
_cell.angle_alpha   90.00
_cell.angle_beta   90.00
_cell.angle_gamma   90.00
#
_symmetry.space_group_name_H-M   'P 1'
#
loop_
_entity.id
_entity.type
_entity.pdbx_description
1 polymer ?
#
loop_
_entity_poly.entity_id
_entity_poly.type
_entity_poly.pdbx_seq_one_letter_code
_entity_poly.pdbx_strand_id
1 'polypeptide(L)'
;MEFLFNQLVFLQKGIVKGLKYIPWHKIDSYEVQSIDINNRHFGFDKKVNDGFEMKLHSGRSSQVSLLVTSTEAYEQLQILLESHGIKQKA
;
A
#
# COMPACT_ATOMS: atom_id res chain seq x y z
N MET A 1 11.68 -23.88 -1.79
CA MET A 1 11.07 -22.69 -2.41
C MET A 1 10.51 -21.83 -1.30
N GLU A 2 11.09 -20.66 -1.08
CA GLU A 2 10.53 -19.66 -0.16
C GLU A 2 9.46 -18.86 -0.92
N PHE A 3 8.22 -18.93 -0.46
CA PHE A 3 7.14 -18.11 -1.01
C PHE A 3 7.11 -16.78 -0.25
N LEU A 4 7.61 -15.71 -0.87
CA LEU A 4 7.59 -14.37 -0.30
C LEU A 4 6.22 -13.72 -0.54
N PHE A 5 5.25 -14.04 0.32
CA PHE A 5 3.87 -13.55 0.22
C PHE A 5 3.70 -12.03 0.48
N ASN A 6 4.76 -11.34 0.91
CA ASN A 6 4.76 -9.91 1.26
C ASN A 6 5.60 -9.02 0.31
N GLN A 7 5.84 -9.45 -0.93
CA GLN A 7 6.53 -8.59 -1.89
C GLN A 7 5.61 -7.53 -2.50
N LEU A 8 6.13 -6.32 -2.59
CA LEU A 8 5.58 -5.21 -3.34
C LEU A 8 6.59 -4.81 -4.41
N VAL A 9 6.18 -4.82 -5.67
CA VAL A 9 7.03 -4.46 -6.81
C VAL A 9 6.31 -3.43 -7.67
N PHE A 10 6.98 -2.32 -7.96
CA PHE A 10 6.51 -1.31 -8.90
C PHE A 10 7.03 -1.64 -10.30
N LEU A 11 6.11 -1.73 -11.25
CA LEU A 11 6.40 -1.92 -12.67
C LEU A 11 5.96 -0.67 -13.42
N GLN A 12 6.50 -0.49 -14.62
CA GLN A 12 6.13 0.65 -15.47
C GLN A 12 4.62 0.76 -15.73
N LYS A 13 3.88 -0.37 -15.72
CA LYS A 13 2.45 -0.42 -16.06
C LYS A 13 1.52 -0.72 -14.86
N GLY A 14 2.07 -0.97 -13.68
CA GLY A 14 1.27 -1.27 -12.50
C GLY A 14 2.09 -1.76 -11.32
N ILE A 15 1.41 -2.32 -10.33
CA ILE A 15 2.00 -2.84 -9.09
C ILE A 15 1.76 -4.34 -9.02
N VAL A 16 2.75 -5.09 -8.53
CA VAL A 16 2.57 -6.46 -8.08
C VAL A 16 2.63 -6.50 -6.55
N LYS A 17 1.59 -7.04 -5.92
CA LYS A 17 1.59 -7.36 -4.49
C LYS A 17 1.36 -8.85 -4.30
N GLY A 18 2.36 -9.55 -3.75
CA GLY A 18 2.35 -11.01 -3.67
C GLY A 18 2.14 -11.61 -5.06
N LEU A 19 1.00 -12.28 -5.27
CA LEU A 19 0.63 -12.89 -6.57
C LEU A 19 -0.33 -12.04 -7.42
N LYS A 20 -0.70 -10.84 -6.97
CA LYS A 20 -1.68 -9.98 -7.65
C LYS A 20 -1.00 -8.86 -8.42
N TYR A 21 -1.23 -8.79 -9.73
CA TYR A 21 -0.88 -7.64 -10.56
C TYR A 21 -2.06 -6.68 -10.70
N ILE A 22 -1.79 -5.38 -10.52
CA ILE A 22 -2.77 -4.30 -10.53
C ILE A 22 -2.24 -3.21 -11.48
N PRO A 23 -2.84 -3.05 -12.67
CA PRO A 23 -2.47 -1.97 -13.58
C PRO A 23 -2.77 -0.59 -13.00
N TRP A 24 -1.95 0.40 -13.31
CA TRP A 24 -2.15 1.78 -12.85
C TRP A 24 -3.54 2.34 -13.17
N HIS A 25 -4.03 2.12 -14.40
CA HIS A 25 -5.34 2.59 -14.86
C HIS A 25 -6.54 1.99 -14.10
N LYS A 26 -6.32 0.96 -13.27
CA LYS A 26 -7.37 0.39 -12.42
C LYS A 26 -7.36 0.96 -11.01
N ILE A 27 -6.34 1.73 -10.63
CA ILE A 27 -6.23 2.31 -9.29
C ILE A 27 -6.89 3.68 -9.32
N ASP A 28 -8.03 3.81 -8.65
CA ASP A 28 -8.85 5.02 -8.70
C ASP A 28 -8.42 6.05 -7.65
N SER A 29 -7.95 5.56 -6.50
CA SER A 29 -7.61 6.39 -5.34
C SER A 29 -6.81 5.59 -4.33
N TYR A 30 -6.18 6.29 -3.38
CA TYR A 30 -5.60 5.67 -2.20
C TYR A 30 -6.05 6.37 -0.91
N GLU A 31 -6.12 5.62 0.18
CA GLU A 31 -6.34 6.12 1.54
C GLU A 31 -5.10 5.82 2.40
N VAL A 32 -4.87 6.63 3.41
CA VAL A 32 -3.76 6.45 4.36
C VAL A 32 -4.31 6.45 5.76
N GLN A 33 -3.92 5.45 6.55
CA GLN A 33 -4.31 5.33 7.95
C GLN A 33 -3.06 5.06 8.78
N SER A 34 -2.89 5.76 9.91
CA SER A 34 -1.85 5.39 10.87
C SER A 34 -2.16 4.02 11.47
N ILE A 35 -1.13 3.19 11.66
CA ILE A 35 -1.31 1.90 12.30
C ILE A 35 -1.43 2.14 13.81
N ASP A 36 -2.65 2.08 14.34
CA ASP A 36 -2.86 2.15 15.78
C ASP A 36 -2.48 0.82 16.45
N ILE A 37 -1.84 0.90 17.62
CA ILE A 37 -1.29 -0.19 18.45
C ILE A 37 -2.29 -1.33 18.72
N ASN A 38 -3.59 -1.05 18.59
CA ASN A 38 -4.70 -1.96 18.86
C ASN A 38 -5.22 -2.72 17.62
N ASN A 39 -4.54 -2.65 16.47
CA ASN A 39 -5.02 -3.32 15.27
C ASN A 39 -4.84 -4.85 15.37
N ARG A 40 -5.95 -5.60 15.33
CA ARG A 40 -6.03 -7.07 15.52
C ARG A 40 -5.13 -7.90 14.60
N HIS A 41 -4.61 -7.31 13.53
CA HIS A 41 -3.81 -8.01 12.52
C HIS A 41 -2.30 -7.78 12.60
N PHE A 42 -1.82 -6.74 13.30
CA PHE A 42 -0.43 -6.26 13.14
C PHE A 42 0.51 -6.53 14.31
N GLY A 43 -0.01 -7.09 15.42
CA GLY A 43 0.81 -7.60 16.53
C GLY A 43 1.55 -6.52 17.32
N PHE A 44 1.98 -6.85 18.53
CA PHE A 44 2.60 -5.93 19.49
C PHE A 44 4.04 -5.46 19.12
N ASP A 45 4.45 -5.52 17.84
CA ASP A 45 5.79 -5.09 17.42
C ASP A 45 5.84 -3.56 17.25
N LYS A 46 6.60 -2.91 18.13
CA LYS A 46 6.79 -1.45 18.15
C LYS A 46 7.25 -0.86 16.82
N LYS A 47 7.96 -1.60 15.96
CA LYS A 47 8.42 -1.07 14.66
C LYS A 47 7.30 -0.97 13.62
N VAL A 48 6.25 -1.78 13.75
CA VAL A 48 5.08 -1.75 12.86
C VAL A 48 4.06 -0.71 13.34
N ASN A 49 4.04 -0.47 14.64
CA ASN A 49 3.10 0.41 15.32
C ASN A 49 3.32 1.92 15.11
N ASP A 50 4.45 2.32 14.53
CA ASP A 50 4.72 3.71 14.12
C ASP A 50 4.63 3.89 12.58
N GLY A 51 4.09 2.88 11.87
CA GLY A 51 3.95 2.89 10.42
C GLY A 51 2.59 3.41 9.92
N PHE A 52 2.46 3.41 8.59
CA PHE A 52 1.25 3.77 7.85
C PHE A 52 0.70 2.56 7.10
N GLU A 53 -0.61 2.41 7.07
CA GLU A 53 -1.30 1.53 6.13
C GLU A 53 -1.85 2.37 4.97
N MET A 54 -1.38 2.09 3.75
CA MET A 54 -1.87 2.70 2.52
C MET A 54 -2.79 1.75 1.78
N LYS A 55 -4.02 2.16 1.55
CA LYS A 55 -5.07 1.34 0.93
C LYS A 55 -5.29 1.82 -0.50
N LEU A 56 -4.90 1.02 -1.47
CA LEU A 56 -5.14 1.27 -2.89
C LEU A 56 -6.51 0.73 -3.27
N HIS A 57 -7.38 1.59 -3.79
CA HIS A 57 -8.71 1.21 -4.27
C HIS A 57 -8.64 0.95 -5.78
N SER A 58 -9.08 -0.24 -6.19
CA SER A 58 -9.13 -0.64 -7.58
C SER A 58 -10.53 -1.11 -7.98
N GLY A 59 -11.32 -0.23 -8.59
CA GLY A 59 -12.72 -0.48 -8.92
C GLY A 59 -13.63 -0.52 -7.69
N ARG A 60 -14.85 -1.08 -7.86
CA ARG A 60 -15.93 -0.98 -6.85
C ARG A 60 -15.74 -1.79 -5.56
N SER A 61 -14.90 -2.82 -5.55
CA SER A 61 -14.79 -3.73 -4.39
C SER A 61 -13.40 -4.32 -4.17
N SER A 62 -12.41 -3.97 -5.01
CA SER A 62 -11.03 -4.43 -4.80
C SER A 62 -10.24 -3.38 -4.06
N GLN A 63 -9.58 -3.81 -2.99
CA GLN A 63 -8.68 -2.98 -2.23
C GLN A 63 -7.40 -3.75 -1.95
N VAL A 64 -6.28 -3.05 -2.01
CA VAL A 64 -4.98 -3.57 -1.65
C VAL A 64 -4.34 -2.69 -0.59
N SER A 65 -4.18 -3.24 0.61
CA SER A 65 -3.42 -2.62 1.69
C SER A 65 -1.91 -2.81 1.50
N LEU A 66 -1.14 -1.75 1.72
CA LEU A 66 0.31 -1.72 1.76
C LEU A 66 0.72 -1.22 3.14
N LEU A 67 1.60 -1.96 3.79
CA LEU A 67 2.15 -1.57 5.09
C LEU A 67 3.47 -0.85 4.86
N VAL A 68 3.56 0.38 5.36
CA VAL A 68 4.70 1.27 5.12
C VAL A 68 5.24 1.72 6.47
N THR A 69 6.31 1.10 6.93
CA THR A 69 6.91 1.37 8.26
C THR A 69 8.01 2.44 8.23
N SER A 70 8.27 3.04 7.07
CA SER A 70 9.26 4.12 6.90
C SER A 70 8.59 5.34 6.29
N THR A 71 8.79 6.50 6.90
CA THR A 71 8.31 7.79 6.38
C THR A 71 8.86 8.07 4.98
N GLU A 72 10.12 7.74 4.72
CA GLU A 72 10.74 7.92 3.40
C GLU A 72 10.04 7.07 2.33
N ALA A 73 9.75 5.81 2.65
CA ALA A 73 9.03 4.92 1.74
C ALA A 73 7.59 5.40 1.48
N TYR A 74 6.97 6.00 2.49
CA TYR A 74 5.64 6.61 2.39
C TYR A 74 5.64 7.82 1.44
N GLU A 75 6.58 8.74 1.60
CA GLU A 75 6.71 9.91 0.74
C GLU A 75 6.98 9.53 -0.71
N GLN A 76 7.89 8.57 -0.95
CA GLN A 76 8.14 8.07 -2.31
C GLN A 76 6.90 7.42 -2.94
N LEU A 77 6.11 6.70 -2.13
CA LEU A 77 4.85 6.11 -2.57
C LEU A 77 3.81 7.15 -2.95
N GLN A 78 3.66 8.21 -2.17
CA GLN A 78 2.75 9.31 -2.50
C GLN A 78 3.16 9.95 -3.84
N ILE A 79 4.43 10.32 -3.98
CA ILE A 79 4.96 10.92 -5.21
C ILE A 79 4.69 10.02 -6.42
N LEU A 80 4.93 8.72 -6.29
CA LEU A 80 4.69 7.74 -7.35
C LEU A 80 3.21 7.62 -7.74
N LEU A 81 2.30 7.60 -6.76
CA LEU A 81 0.87 7.50 -7.03
C LEU A 81 0.34 8.78 -7.69
N GLU A 82 0.76 9.94 -7.19
CA GLU A 82 0.43 11.24 -7.74
C GLU A 82 0.97 11.41 -9.17
N SER A 83 2.17 10.91 -9.47
CA SER A 83 2.72 10.94 -10.83
C SER A 83 1.90 10.13 -11.84
N HIS A 84 1.09 9.18 -11.37
CA HIS A 84 0.15 8.41 -12.17
C HIS A 84 -1.28 8.99 -12.14
N GLY A 85 -1.47 10.18 -11.55
CA GLY A 85 -2.76 10.86 -11.44
C GLY A 85 -3.71 10.25 -10.41
N ILE A 86 -3.21 9.37 -9.55
CA ILE A 86 -4.00 8.70 -8.50
C ILE A 86 -4.07 9.65 -7.30
N LYS A 87 -5.30 9.93 -6.84
CA LYS A 87 -5.54 10.92 -5.78
C LYS A 87 -5.70 10.27 -4.41
N GLN A 88 -5.23 10.96 -3.38
CA GLN A 88 -5.54 10.63 -2.00
C GLN A 88 -7.01 10.93 -1.71
N LYS A 89 -7.72 9.99 -1.10
CA LYS A 89 -9.00 10.20 -0.44
C LYS A 89 -8.76 10.53 1.04
N ALA A 90 -9.54 11.49 1.53
CA ALA A 90 -9.56 11.91 2.92
C ALA A 90 -10.28 10.88 3.81
#